data_AF-C7J0Y5-F1
#
_entry.id   AF-C7J0Y5-F1
#
_cell.length_a   1.000
_cell.length_b   1.000
_cell.length_c   1.000
_cell.angle_alpha   90.00
_cell.angle_beta   90.00
_cell.angle_gamma   90.00
#
_symmetry.space_group_name_H-M   'P 1'
#
loop_
_entity.id
_entity.type
_entity.pdbx_description
1 polymer ?
#
loop_
_entity_poly.entity_id
_entity_poly.type
_entity_poly.pdbx_seq_one_letter_code
_entity_poly.pdbx_strand_id
1 'polypeptide(L)'
;MKDFAADLDPEVHNLNARLLEISRMLQSGLPLDDRPEGARSPSPEPVYDNLGIRINTREYRARERLNRERQEIISQLIRRNPAFKPPADYRPPKLQKKLYIPMKEFPGYNFIGLIIGPRGNTQKRMEKETGAKIVIRGKGSVKEGKLLQKRDMKPDPSENEDLHVLVEAETQEALDAAAGMVEKLLTPVDEVLNEHKRQQLRELAALNATIRDDECCRNCGEPGHRHVRLP
;
A
#
# COMPACT_ATOMS: atom_id res chain seq x y z
N MET A 1 -13.61 -27.28 -27.88
CA MET A 1 -15.03 -26.91 -27.65
C MET A 1 -15.23 -26.69 -26.16
N LYS A 2 -15.03 -25.47 -25.65
CA LYS A 2 -15.23 -25.19 -24.22
C LYS A 2 -15.72 -23.77 -23.93
N ASP A 3 -16.47 -23.12 -24.83
CA ASP A 3 -16.75 -21.69 -24.69
C ASP A 3 -18.12 -21.28 -25.26
N PHE A 4 -19.20 -22.01 -24.95
CA PHE A 4 -20.58 -21.59 -25.27
C PHE A 4 -21.54 -21.61 -24.07
N ALA A 5 -21.09 -22.08 -22.90
CA ALA A 5 -21.96 -22.17 -21.72
C ALA A 5 -22.01 -20.87 -20.89
N ALA A 6 -21.05 -19.95 -21.06
CA ALA A 6 -21.01 -18.69 -20.30
C ALA A 6 -22.05 -17.65 -20.76
N ASP A 7 -22.66 -17.84 -21.94
CA ASP A 7 -23.68 -16.94 -22.51
C ASP A 7 -25.11 -17.26 -22.02
N LEU A 8 -25.33 -18.43 -21.40
CA LEU A 8 -26.66 -18.89 -20.98
C LEU A 8 -26.92 -18.79 -19.47
N ASP A 9 -26.02 -18.20 -18.69
CA ASP A 9 -26.28 -18.04 -17.27
C ASP A 9 -27.23 -16.85 -17.03
N PRO A 10 -28.47 -17.07 -16.56
CA PRO A 10 -29.47 -16.00 -16.42
C PRO A 10 -29.01 -14.92 -15.43
N GLU A 11 -28.16 -15.27 -14.45
CA GLU A 11 -27.59 -14.28 -13.54
C GLU A 11 -26.57 -13.38 -14.23
N VAL A 12 -25.72 -13.91 -15.12
CA VAL A 12 -24.76 -13.08 -15.90
C VAL A 12 -25.51 -12.11 -16.82
N HIS A 13 -26.60 -12.55 -17.43
CA HIS A 13 -27.47 -11.67 -18.23
C HIS A 13 -28.07 -10.54 -17.38
N ASN A 14 -28.62 -10.88 -16.21
CA ASN A 14 -29.20 -9.89 -15.28
C ASN A 14 -28.14 -8.90 -14.77
N LEU A 15 -26.94 -9.38 -14.43
CA LEU A 15 -25.82 -8.53 -14.00
C LEU A 15 -25.38 -7.57 -15.12
N ASN A 16 -25.29 -8.04 -16.36
CA ASN A 16 -24.97 -7.19 -17.51
C ASN A 16 -26.07 -6.14 -17.78
N ALA A 17 -27.35 -6.53 -17.70
CA ALA A 17 -28.46 -5.60 -17.85
C ALA A 17 -28.45 -4.51 -16.75
N ARG A 18 -28.19 -4.89 -15.50
CA ARG A 18 -28.04 -3.95 -14.38
C ARG A 18 -26.83 -3.04 -14.54
N LEU A 19 -25.70 -3.56 -15.03
CA LEU A 19 -24.50 -2.76 -15.31
C LEU A 19 -24.76 -1.68 -16.38
N LEU A 20 -25.48 -2.03 -17.45
CA LEU A 20 -25.88 -1.09 -18.49
C LEU A 20 -26.83 -0.02 -17.96
N GLU A 21 -27.79 -0.41 -17.10
CA GLU A 21 -28.71 0.53 -16.47
C GLU A 21 -27.98 1.54 -15.57
N ILE A 22 -27.07 1.08 -14.71
CA ILE A 22 -26.26 1.96 -13.85
C ILE A 22 -25.38 2.88 -14.70
N SER A 23 -24.77 2.35 -15.76
CA SER A 23 -23.95 3.16 -16.67
C SER A 23 -24.79 4.25 -17.36
N ARG A 24 -26.03 3.94 -17.76
CA ARG A 24 -26.98 4.91 -18.30
C ARG A 24 -27.38 5.97 -17.27
N MET A 25 -27.62 5.58 -16.02
CA MET A 25 -27.94 6.51 -14.92
C MET A 25 -26.77 7.46 -14.62
N LEU A 26 -25.54 6.96 -14.62
CA LEU A 26 -24.35 7.78 -14.40
C LEU A 26 -24.08 8.76 -15.55
N GLN A 27 -24.51 8.43 -16.78
CA GLN A 27 -24.32 9.23 -17.98
C GLN A 27 -25.48 10.20 -18.28
N SER A 28 -26.70 9.89 -17.83
CA SER A 28 -27.90 10.67 -18.14
C SER A 28 -27.93 12.06 -17.48
N GLY A 29 -27.11 12.29 -16.45
CA GLY A 29 -27.07 13.56 -15.72
C GLY A 29 -28.38 13.93 -15.00
N LEU A 30 -29.33 12.98 -14.91
CA LEU A 30 -30.57 13.14 -14.17
C LEU A 30 -30.31 13.07 -12.65
N PRO A 31 -31.19 13.67 -11.81
CA PRO A 31 -31.08 13.56 -10.38
C PRO A 31 -31.11 12.08 -9.96
N LEU A 32 -30.03 11.61 -9.33
CA LEU A 32 -29.89 10.18 -8.93
C LEU A 32 -30.71 9.83 -7.67
N ASP A 33 -31.47 10.79 -7.11
CA ASP A 33 -32.25 10.60 -5.90
C ASP A 33 -33.56 11.42 -5.98
N ASP A 34 -34.64 10.76 -6.38
CA ASP A 34 -35.97 11.37 -6.54
C ASP A 34 -36.82 11.32 -5.25
N ARG A 35 -36.22 10.95 -4.11
CA ARG A 35 -37.01 10.75 -2.88
C ARG A 35 -37.62 12.07 -2.38
N PRO A 36 -38.93 12.07 -2.02
CA PRO A 36 -39.62 13.24 -1.48
C PRO A 36 -38.99 13.69 -0.16
N GLU A 37 -39.07 14.99 0.14
CA GLU A 37 -38.35 15.64 1.26
C GLU A 37 -38.54 14.99 2.63
N GLY A 38 -39.73 14.42 2.91
CA GLY A 38 -40.05 13.79 4.19
C GLY A 38 -39.55 12.35 4.39
N ALA A 39 -39.13 11.65 3.34
CA ALA A 39 -38.64 10.26 3.42
C ALA A 39 -37.11 10.16 3.46
N ARG A 40 -36.44 11.29 3.76
CA ARG A 40 -34.98 11.43 3.63
C ARG A 40 -34.30 11.01 4.92
N SER A 41 -33.33 10.11 4.81
CA SER A 41 -32.41 9.81 5.92
C SER A 41 -31.60 11.06 6.26
N PRO A 42 -31.29 11.29 7.56
CA PRO A 42 -30.47 12.42 7.97
C PRO A 42 -29.16 12.44 7.18
N SER A 43 -28.79 13.60 6.66
CA SER A 43 -27.57 13.72 5.87
C SER A 43 -26.35 13.61 6.80
N PRO A 44 -25.30 12.87 6.40
CA PRO A 44 -24.05 12.83 7.15
C PRO A 44 -23.41 14.21 7.22
N GLU A 45 -22.46 14.37 8.15
CA GLU A 45 -21.77 15.63 8.38
C GLU A 45 -21.12 16.18 7.08
N PRO A 46 -21.20 17.50 6.84
CA PRO A 46 -20.68 18.11 5.64
C PRO A 46 -19.15 18.05 5.63
N VAL A 47 -18.60 17.40 4.61
CA VAL A 47 -17.15 17.36 4.35
C VAL A 47 -16.82 18.41 3.28
N TYR A 48 -15.77 19.19 3.51
CA TYR A 48 -15.29 20.25 2.63
C TYR A 48 -13.89 19.90 2.11
N ASP A 49 -13.59 20.27 0.86
CA ASP A 49 -12.22 20.21 0.31
C ASP A 49 -11.43 21.47 0.69
N ASN A 50 -10.13 21.50 0.37
CA ASN A 50 -9.21 22.59 0.72
C ASN A 50 -9.60 23.97 0.17
N LEU A 51 -10.48 24.02 -0.83
CA LEU A 51 -11.03 25.25 -1.41
C LEU A 51 -12.33 25.72 -0.71
N GLY A 52 -12.73 25.08 0.38
CA GLY A 52 -13.97 25.39 1.11
C GLY A 52 -15.25 24.92 0.41
N ILE A 53 -15.12 24.11 -0.65
CA ILE A 53 -16.25 23.58 -1.40
C ILE A 53 -16.75 22.29 -0.74
N ARG A 54 -18.07 22.19 -0.52
CA ARG A 54 -18.71 20.99 0.03
C ARG A 54 -18.64 19.84 -0.98
N ILE A 55 -17.91 18.77 -0.63
CA ILE A 55 -17.77 17.58 -1.47
C ILE A 55 -18.84 16.53 -1.18
N ASN A 56 -19.35 16.48 0.05
CA ASN A 56 -20.37 15.50 0.46
C ASN A 56 -21.79 16.02 0.15
N THR A 57 -22.06 16.29 -1.14
CA THR A 57 -23.40 16.65 -1.62
C THR A 57 -24.27 15.40 -1.75
N ARG A 58 -25.59 15.59 -1.77
CA ARG A 58 -26.56 14.49 -1.97
C ARG A 58 -26.30 13.74 -3.27
N GLU A 59 -26.04 14.49 -4.32
CA GLU A 59 -25.79 13.96 -5.67
C GLU A 59 -24.49 13.16 -5.70
N TYR A 60 -23.43 13.68 -5.06
CA TYR A 60 -22.18 12.94 -4.90
C TYR A 60 -22.39 11.61 -4.17
N ARG A 61 -23.15 11.59 -3.06
CA ARG A 61 -23.47 10.34 -2.34
C ARG A 61 -24.30 9.35 -3.16
N ALA A 62 -25.27 9.83 -3.93
CA ALA A 62 -26.06 8.97 -4.80
C ALA A 62 -25.20 8.38 -5.94
N ARG A 63 -24.32 9.21 -6.51
CA ARG A 63 -23.35 8.79 -7.54
C ARG A 63 -22.31 7.80 -7.00
N GLU A 64 -21.78 8.04 -5.81
CA GLU A 64 -20.87 7.12 -5.11
C GLU A 64 -21.52 5.77 -4.81
N ARG A 65 -22.80 5.75 -4.40
CA ARG A 65 -23.54 4.49 -4.21
C ARG A 65 -23.65 3.69 -5.51
N LEU A 66 -24.03 4.35 -6.61
CA LEU A 66 -24.13 3.70 -7.93
C LEU A 66 -22.77 3.26 -8.47
N ASN A 67 -21.71 4.04 -8.25
CA ASN A 67 -20.34 3.64 -8.61
C ASN A 67 -19.88 2.41 -7.83
N ARG A 68 -20.20 2.33 -6.53
CA ARG A 68 -19.90 1.15 -5.72
C ARG A 68 -20.66 -0.08 -6.22
N GLU A 69 -21.96 0.04 -6.46
CA GLU A 69 -22.78 -1.04 -7.02
C GLU A 69 -22.25 -1.49 -8.39
N ARG A 70 -21.86 -0.54 -9.26
CA ARG A 70 -21.21 -0.80 -10.56
C ARG A 70 -19.94 -1.63 -10.38
N GLN A 71 -19.07 -1.26 -9.43
CA GLN A 71 -17.83 -1.99 -9.16
C GLN A 71 -18.09 -3.40 -8.62
N GLU A 72 -19.09 -3.57 -7.75
CA GLU A 72 -19.48 -4.88 -7.20
C GLU A 72 -19.99 -5.81 -8.30
N ILE A 73 -20.87 -5.31 -9.19
CA ILE A 73 -21.40 -6.08 -10.32
C ILE A 73 -20.27 -6.48 -11.28
N ILE A 74 -19.34 -5.58 -11.59
CA ILE A 74 -18.18 -5.92 -12.44
C ILE A 74 -17.31 -6.99 -11.77
N SER A 75 -17.09 -6.89 -10.45
CA SER A 75 -16.36 -7.91 -9.70
C SER A 75 -17.03 -9.29 -9.79
N GLN A 76 -18.37 -9.34 -9.66
CA GLN A 76 -19.14 -10.57 -9.82
C GLN A 76 -19.09 -11.11 -11.25
N LEU A 77 -19.17 -10.24 -12.26
CA LEU A 77 -19.10 -10.62 -13.67
C LEU A 77 -17.73 -11.21 -14.03
N ILE A 78 -16.63 -10.63 -13.56
CA ILE A 78 -15.27 -11.18 -13.78
C ILE A 78 -15.13 -12.57 -13.14
N ARG A 79 -15.68 -12.77 -11.94
CA ARG A 79 -15.61 -14.06 -11.25
C ARG A 79 -16.40 -15.16 -11.97
N ARG A 80 -17.58 -14.82 -12.50
CA ARG A 80 -18.49 -15.78 -13.15
C ARG A 80 -18.16 -16.01 -14.63
N ASN A 81 -17.73 -14.96 -15.32
CA ASN A 81 -17.42 -15.01 -16.74
C ASN A 81 -15.97 -14.52 -17.00
N PRO A 82 -15.00 -15.43 -17.15
CA PRO A 82 -13.61 -15.06 -17.45
C PRO A 82 -13.43 -14.44 -18.84
N ALA A 83 -14.42 -14.52 -19.73
CA ALA A 83 -14.40 -13.84 -21.02
C ALA A 83 -14.91 -12.38 -20.95
N PHE A 84 -15.46 -11.96 -19.80
CA PHE A 84 -15.94 -10.60 -19.60
C PHE A 84 -14.77 -9.61 -19.55
N LYS A 85 -14.71 -8.68 -20.51
CA LYS A 85 -13.72 -7.60 -20.52
C LYS A 85 -14.22 -6.45 -19.65
N PRO A 86 -13.57 -6.14 -18.52
CA PRO A 86 -13.99 -5.03 -17.68
C PRO A 86 -13.92 -3.70 -18.47
N PRO A 87 -14.83 -2.76 -18.20
CA PRO A 87 -14.78 -1.43 -18.82
C PRO A 87 -13.51 -0.68 -18.40
N ALA A 88 -13.04 0.25 -19.24
CA ALA A 88 -11.77 0.96 -19.03
C ALA A 88 -11.67 1.72 -17.69
N ASP A 89 -12.80 2.12 -17.11
CA ASP A 89 -12.85 2.80 -15.81
C ASP A 89 -12.78 1.86 -14.60
N TYR A 90 -12.90 0.54 -14.81
CA TYR A 90 -12.87 -0.42 -13.73
C TYR A 90 -11.44 -0.61 -13.25
N ARG A 91 -11.17 -0.10 -12.05
CA ARG A 91 -9.97 -0.47 -11.30
C ARG A 91 -10.36 -1.60 -10.35
N PRO A 92 -9.80 -2.81 -10.50
CA PRO A 92 -10.05 -3.87 -9.53
C PRO A 92 -9.66 -3.38 -8.13
N PRO A 93 -10.46 -3.70 -7.09
CA PRO A 93 -10.11 -3.35 -5.73
C PRO A 93 -8.77 -4.02 -5.40
N LYS A 94 -7.76 -3.20 -5.11
CA LYS A 94 -6.47 -3.71 -4.64
C LYS A 94 -6.68 -4.33 -3.28
N LEU A 95 -6.18 -5.54 -3.10
CA LEU A 95 -6.19 -6.18 -1.80
C LEU A 95 -5.16 -5.45 -0.93
N GLN A 96 -5.59 -4.96 0.21
CA GLN A 96 -4.73 -4.21 1.13
C GLN A 96 -4.78 -4.82 2.53
N LYS A 97 -3.62 -4.95 3.18
CA LYS A 97 -3.48 -5.42 4.56
C LYS A 97 -2.66 -4.39 5.35
N LYS A 98 -3.20 -3.95 6.48
CA LYS A 98 -2.52 -3.05 7.41
C LYS A 98 -1.89 -3.87 8.54
N LEU A 99 -0.58 -3.72 8.74
CA LEU A 99 0.17 -4.35 9.82
C LEU A 99 0.75 -3.27 10.74
N TYR A 100 0.32 -3.22 11.99
CA TYR A 100 0.80 -2.24 12.96
C TYR A 100 2.15 -2.65 13.56
N ILE A 101 3.04 -1.68 13.73
CA ILE A 101 4.38 -1.92 14.30
C ILE A 101 4.32 -1.70 15.82
N PRO A 102 4.71 -2.67 16.66
CA PRO A 102 4.65 -2.59 18.12
C PRO A 102 5.78 -1.71 18.70
N MET A 103 5.79 -0.43 18.34
CA MET A 103 6.76 0.56 18.87
C MET A 103 6.58 0.81 20.37
N LYS A 104 5.38 0.60 20.91
CA LYS A 104 5.07 0.79 22.33
C LYS A 104 5.74 -0.27 23.21
N GLU A 105 5.88 -1.49 22.70
CA GLU A 105 6.50 -2.61 23.42
C GLU A 105 8.02 -2.58 23.30
N PHE A 106 8.55 -2.15 22.15
CA PHE A 106 9.99 -2.10 21.87
C PHE A 106 10.45 -0.73 21.33
N PRO A 107 10.45 0.32 22.17
CA PRO A 107 10.75 1.70 21.73
C PRO A 107 12.20 1.92 21.29
N GLY A 108 13.11 0.98 21.53
CA GLY A 108 14.51 1.03 21.10
C GLY A 108 14.83 0.24 19.82
N TYR A 109 13.87 -0.49 19.27
CA TYR A 109 14.11 -1.36 18.12
C TYR A 109 13.76 -0.68 16.80
N ASN A 110 14.72 -0.62 15.88
CA ASN A 110 14.58 0.07 14.59
C ASN A 110 13.91 -0.79 13.51
N PHE A 111 12.61 -1.08 13.67
CA PHE A 111 11.83 -1.88 12.70
C PHE A 111 11.84 -1.29 11.28
N ILE A 112 11.73 0.04 11.16
CA ILE A 112 11.74 0.74 9.86
C ILE A 112 13.05 0.46 9.11
N GLY A 113 14.19 0.54 9.82
CA GLY A 113 15.51 0.30 9.23
C GLY A 113 15.67 -1.14 8.75
N LEU A 114 15.12 -2.10 9.48
CA LEU A 114 15.17 -3.52 9.14
C LEU A 114 14.32 -3.84 7.89
N ILE A 115 13.11 -3.28 7.81
CA ILE A 115 12.17 -3.53 6.70
C ILE A 115 12.67 -2.85 5.41
N ILE A 116 13.13 -1.60 5.49
CA ILE A 116 13.63 -0.87 4.32
C ILE A 116 14.98 -1.42 3.87
N GLY A 117 15.88 -1.67 4.83
CA GLY A 117 17.26 -2.07 4.58
C GLY A 117 18.11 -0.96 3.95
N PRO A 118 19.37 -1.26 3.59
CA PRO A 118 20.28 -0.29 2.98
C PRO A 118 19.74 0.23 1.64
N ARG A 119 19.57 1.56 1.52
CA ARG A 119 19.03 2.25 0.33
C ARG A 119 17.66 1.74 -0.15
N GLY A 120 16.87 1.06 0.70
CA GLY A 120 15.59 0.47 0.29
C GLY A 120 15.72 -0.81 -0.52
N ASN A 121 16.90 -1.45 -0.54
CA ASN A 121 17.10 -2.68 -1.31
C ASN A 121 16.29 -3.85 -0.75
N THR A 122 16.18 -3.97 0.57
CA THR A 122 15.41 -5.06 1.20
C THR A 122 13.93 -4.93 0.89
N GLN A 123 13.35 -3.73 1.06
CA GLN A 123 11.97 -3.45 0.66
C GLN A 123 11.74 -3.79 -0.82
N LYS A 124 12.57 -3.28 -1.73
CA LYS A 124 12.43 -3.55 -3.18
C LYS A 124 12.53 -5.04 -3.51
N ARG A 125 13.40 -5.78 -2.81
CA ARG A 125 13.54 -7.22 -2.99
C ARG A 125 12.27 -7.95 -2.54
N MET A 126 11.73 -7.60 -1.37
CA MET A 126 10.47 -8.16 -0.88
C MET A 126 9.30 -7.85 -1.81
N GLU A 127 9.22 -6.62 -2.32
CA GLU A 127 8.20 -6.23 -3.31
C GLU A 127 8.33 -7.03 -4.62
N LYS A 128 9.56 -7.26 -5.10
CA LYS A 128 9.82 -8.03 -6.32
C LYS A 128 9.53 -9.52 -6.15
N GLU A 129 9.83 -10.09 -4.99
CA GLU A 129 9.67 -11.53 -4.71
C GLU A 129 8.20 -11.90 -4.47
N THR A 130 7.46 -11.02 -3.79
CA THR A 130 6.04 -11.24 -3.48
C THR A 130 5.10 -10.71 -4.55
N GLY A 131 5.54 -9.75 -5.37
CA GLY A 131 4.66 -9.01 -6.29
C GLY A 131 3.71 -8.05 -5.56
N ALA A 132 3.86 -7.88 -4.24
CA ALA A 132 3.12 -6.93 -3.46
C ALA A 132 3.88 -5.60 -3.38
N LYS A 133 3.14 -4.51 -3.19
CA LYS A 133 3.67 -3.19 -2.93
C LYS A 133 3.63 -2.92 -1.42
N ILE A 134 4.78 -2.57 -0.84
CA ILE A 134 4.93 -2.42 0.60
C ILE A 134 5.19 -0.95 0.89
N VAL A 135 4.29 -0.31 1.64
CA VAL A 135 4.38 1.12 1.95
C VAL A 135 4.28 1.33 3.45
N ILE A 136 5.29 1.95 4.05
CA ILE A 136 5.27 2.34 5.46
C ILE A 136 4.53 3.68 5.57
N ARG A 137 3.59 3.76 6.51
CA ARG A 137 2.75 4.94 6.80
C ARG A 137 2.66 5.14 8.31
N GLY A 138 2.19 6.32 8.72
CA GLY A 138 1.99 6.69 10.13
C GLY A 138 3.11 7.53 10.74
N LYS A 139 2.90 7.92 12.00
CA LYS A 139 3.77 8.84 12.76
C LYS A 139 5.18 8.26 12.90
N GLY A 140 6.19 8.99 12.41
CA GLY A 140 7.60 8.57 12.44
C GLY A 140 8.10 7.86 11.17
N SER A 141 7.25 7.62 10.17
CA SER A 141 7.67 7.01 8.89
C SER A 141 8.57 7.93 8.04
N VAL A 142 8.56 9.24 8.28
CA VAL A 142 9.35 10.22 7.53
C VAL A 142 10.54 10.65 8.39
N LYS A 143 11.76 10.40 7.88
CA LYS A 143 13.00 10.87 8.50
C LYS A 143 12.93 12.40 8.66
N GLU A 144 13.19 12.90 9.87
CA GLU A 144 12.93 14.27 10.35
C GLU A 144 13.32 15.42 9.39
N GLY A 145 14.29 15.21 8.48
CA GLY A 145 14.72 16.23 7.51
C GLY A 145 13.79 16.49 6.30
N LYS A 146 12.77 15.66 6.02
CA LYS A 146 11.85 15.86 4.87
C LYS A 146 10.46 16.39 5.25
N LEU A 147 10.16 16.50 6.55
CA LEU A 147 8.88 17.02 7.06
C LEU A 147 8.69 18.52 6.76
N LEU A 148 9.79 19.28 6.62
CA LEU A 148 9.75 20.71 6.34
C LEU A 148 9.18 21.07 4.96
N GLN A 149 9.21 20.15 3.98
CA GLN A 149 8.78 20.43 2.60
C GLN A 149 7.34 19.98 2.30
N LYS A 150 6.65 19.37 3.28
CA LYS A 150 5.30 18.80 3.12
C LYS A 150 4.25 19.40 4.07
N ARG A 151 4.55 20.55 4.71
CA ARG A 151 3.55 21.28 5.51
C ARG A 151 2.42 21.91 4.66
N ASP A 152 2.61 22.00 3.35
CA ASP A 152 1.68 22.67 2.43
C ASP A 152 0.68 21.73 1.72
N MET A 153 0.67 20.43 2.01
CA MET A 153 -0.22 19.49 1.29
C MET A 153 -0.94 18.58 2.28
N LYS A 154 -2.28 18.76 2.36
CA LYS A 154 -3.33 17.95 3.03
C LYS A 154 -2.83 17.09 4.21
N PRO A 155 -3.26 17.34 5.47
CA PRO A 155 -3.20 16.30 6.49
C PRO A 155 -4.12 15.16 6.04
N ASP A 156 -3.54 14.16 5.39
CA ASP A 156 -4.25 12.91 5.14
C ASP A 156 -4.58 12.32 6.52
N PRO A 157 -5.84 11.95 6.82
CA PRO A 157 -6.21 11.39 8.12
C PRO A 157 -5.39 10.14 8.48
N SER A 158 -4.74 9.51 7.50
CA SER A 158 -3.82 8.37 7.68
C SER A 158 -2.46 8.73 8.31
N GLU A 159 -2.05 10.01 8.33
CA GLU A 159 -0.82 10.44 9.02
C GLU A 159 -0.99 10.54 10.54
N ASN A 160 -2.24 10.56 11.02
CA ASN A 160 -2.54 10.50 12.44
C ASN A 160 -2.56 9.08 13.02
N GLU A 161 -2.52 8.05 12.17
CA GLU A 161 -2.49 6.65 12.59
C GLU A 161 -1.11 6.27 13.18
N ASP A 162 -1.12 5.32 14.12
CA ASP A 162 0.11 4.69 14.63
C ASP A 162 0.94 4.10 13.47
N LEU A 163 2.25 4.00 13.66
CA LEU A 163 3.18 3.50 12.64
C LEU A 163 2.75 2.11 12.14
N HIS A 164 2.50 1.99 10.84
CA HIS A 164 2.03 0.76 10.22
C HIS A 164 2.60 0.54 8.82
N VAL A 165 2.64 -0.72 8.40
CA VAL A 165 3.00 -1.13 7.05
C VAL A 165 1.72 -1.47 6.31
N LEU A 166 1.48 -0.78 5.19
CA LEU A 166 0.41 -1.07 4.24
C LEU A 166 0.99 -1.96 3.13
N VAL A 167 0.48 -3.17 3.02
CA VAL A 167 0.80 -4.09 1.92
C VAL A 167 -0.37 -4.06 0.94
N GLU A 168 -0.11 -3.72 -0.32
CA GLU A 168 -1.09 -3.74 -1.41
C GLU A 168 -0.70 -4.82 -2.43
N ALA A 169 -1.60 -5.71 -2.82
CA ALA A 169 -1.34 -6.72 -3.84
C ALA A 169 -2.53 -6.94 -4.77
N GLU A 170 -2.25 -7.51 -5.94
CA GLU A 170 -3.28 -7.90 -6.92
C GLU A 170 -3.88 -9.27 -6.60
N THR A 171 -3.10 -10.17 -6.00
CA THR A 171 -3.52 -11.52 -5.60
C THR A 171 -3.48 -11.67 -4.08
N GLN A 172 -4.38 -12.51 -3.54
CA GLN A 172 -4.44 -12.78 -2.11
C GLN A 172 -3.21 -13.56 -1.64
N GLU A 173 -2.69 -14.46 -2.48
CA GLU A 173 -1.46 -15.20 -2.19
C GLU A 173 -0.24 -14.27 -2.05
N ALA A 174 -0.10 -13.27 -2.94
CA ALA A 174 0.96 -12.27 -2.84
C ALA A 174 0.81 -11.41 -1.58
N LEU A 175 -0.43 -11.04 -1.22
CA LEU A 175 -0.72 -10.28 -0.02
C LEU A 175 -0.31 -11.04 1.24
N ASP A 176 -0.71 -12.30 1.36
CA ASP A 176 -0.42 -13.12 2.53
C ASP A 176 1.06 -13.52 2.61
N ALA A 177 1.71 -13.78 1.47
CA ALA A 177 3.16 -14.00 1.42
C ALA A 177 3.94 -12.77 1.90
N ALA A 178 3.60 -11.59 1.40
CA ALA A 178 4.24 -10.34 1.83
C ALA A 178 3.94 -10.00 3.29
N ALA A 179 2.70 -10.19 3.73
CA ALA A 179 2.32 -9.99 5.13
C ALA A 179 3.11 -10.92 6.05
N GLY A 180 3.22 -12.21 5.71
CA GLY A 180 3.99 -13.18 6.50
C GLY A 180 5.48 -12.87 6.55
N MET A 181 6.08 -12.31 5.49
CA MET A 181 7.46 -11.82 5.54
C MET A 181 7.61 -10.59 6.45
N VAL A 182 6.67 -9.65 6.39
CA VAL A 182 6.69 -8.45 7.24
C VAL A 182 6.46 -8.82 8.71
N GLU A 183 5.52 -9.70 9.03
CA GLU A 183 5.25 -10.17 10.40
C GLU A 183 6.49 -10.81 11.06
N LYS A 184 7.29 -11.55 10.28
CA LYS A 184 8.58 -12.09 10.76
C LYS A 184 9.57 -10.99 11.12
N LEU A 185 9.57 -9.86 10.41
CA LEU A 185 10.42 -8.70 10.69
C LEU A 185 9.87 -7.82 11.84
N LEU A 186 8.56 -7.91 12.12
CA LEU A 186 7.92 -7.22 13.24
C LEU A 186 8.12 -7.94 14.57
N THR A 187 8.51 -9.22 14.53
CA THR A 187 8.88 -9.96 15.74
C THR A 187 10.33 -9.62 16.10
N PRO A 188 10.62 -9.03 17.27
CA PRO A 188 11.98 -8.69 17.65
C PRO A 188 12.78 -9.98 17.84
N VAL A 189 13.74 -10.22 16.93
CA VAL A 189 14.75 -11.26 17.10
C VAL A 189 15.96 -10.63 17.79
N ASP A 190 16.48 -11.32 18.80
CA ASP A 190 17.62 -10.89 19.61
C ASP A 190 18.79 -10.44 18.73
N GLU A 191 19.45 -9.32 19.09
CA GLU A 191 20.45 -8.67 18.23
C GLU A 191 21.61 -9.59 17.84
N VAL A 192 21.90 -10.58 18.69
CA VAL A 192 22.95 -11.60 18.52
C VAL A 192 22.59 -12.65 17.47
N LEU A 193 21.29 -12.94 17.30
CA LEU A 193 20.75 -13.92 16.35
C LEU A 193 20.31 -13.28 15.04
N ASN A 194 20.31 -11.94 14.96
CA ASN A 194 19.77 -11.20 13.84
C ASN A 194 20.80 -11.10 12.69
N GLU A 195 21.10 -12.25 12.08
CA GLU A 195 21.99 -12.39 10.92
C GLU A 195 21.60 -11.44 9.79
N HIS A 196 20.30 -11.23 9.59
CA HIS A 196 19.75 -10.29 8.60
C HIS A 196 20.19 -8.84 8.85
N LYS A 197 20.15 -8.36 10.10
CA LYS A 197 20.60 -7.01 10.46
C LYS A 197 22.11 -6.86 10.23
N ARG A 198 22.90 -7.87 10.59
CA ARG A 198 24.37 -7.89 10.36
C ARG A 198 24.72 -7.88 8.87
N GLN A 199 24.01 -8.66 8.06
CA GLN A 199 24.19 -8.71 6.61
C GLN A 199 23.82 -7.35 5.97
N GLN A 200 22.70 -6.74 6.37
CA GLN A 200 22.29 -5.41 5.92
C GLN A 200 23.30 -4.33 6.30
N LEU A 201 23.86 -4.37 7.51
CA LEU A 201 24.89 -3.43 7.96
C LEU A 201 26.20 -3.60 7.17
N ARG A 202 26.58 -4.85 6.86
CA ARG A 202 27.74 -5.16 6.00
C ARG A 202 27.55 -4.63 4.59
N GLU A 203 26.37 -4.85 3.99
CA GLU A 203 26.02 -4.31 2.68
C GLU A 203 26.00 -2.78 2.67
N LEU A 204 25.48 -2.15 3.74
CA LEU A 204 25.49 -0.70 3.88
C LEU A 204 26.91 -0.14 3.93
N ALA A 205 27.80 -0.78 4.70
CA ALA A 205 29.21 -0.41 4.78
C ALA A 205 29.91 -0.55 3.40
N ALA A 206 29.60 -1.63 2.66
CA ALA A 206 30.10 -1.85 1.30
C ALA A 206 29.66 -0.74 0.35
N LEU A 207 28.37 -0.40 0.36
CA LEU A 207 27.78 0.60 -0.54
C LEU A 207 28.22 2.03 -0.23
N ASN A 208 28.57 2.31 1.03
CA ASN A 208 29.10 3.60 1.45
C ASN A 208 30.63 3.70 1.27
N ALA A 209 31.29 2.67 0.71
CA ALA A 209 32.74 2.59 0.58
C ALA A 209 33.48 2.88 1.91
N THR A 210 32.81 2.62 3.03
CA THR A 210 33.35 2.71 4.40
C THR A 210 33.63 1.33 4.96
N ILE A 211 33.66 0.30 4.11
CA ILE A 211 34.48 -0.88 4.37
C ILE A 211 35.90 -0.34 4.55
N ARG A 212 36.23 -0.05 5.79
CA ARG A 212 37.55 -0.27 6.33
C ARG A 212 37.67 -1.78 6.36
N ASP A 213 37.93 -2.38 5.19
CA ASP A 213 38.69 -3.62 5.15
C ASP A 213 39.85 -3.30 6.08
N ASP A 214 39.98 -4.07 7.16
CA ASP A 214 41.03 -3.95 8.17
C ASP A 214 42.20 -3.16 7.61
N GLU A 215 42.46 -1.96 8.16
CA GLU A 215 43.53 -1.06 7.72
C GLU A 215 44.88 -1.77 7.89
N CYS A 216 45.17 -2.66 6.94
CA CYS A 216 46.42 -3.33 6.76
C CYS A 216 47.31 -2.34 6.01
N CYS A 217 48.46 -2.04 6.60
CA CYS A 217 49.44 -1.20 5.95
C CYS A 217 49.83 -1.85 4.60
N ARG A 218 49.80 -1.07 3.50
CA ARG A 218 50.20 -1.55 2.16
C ARG A 218 51.64 -2.07 2.09
N ASN A 219 52.47 -1.78 3.09
CA ASN A 219 53.86 -2.23 3.17
C ASN A 219 54.11 -3.45 4.06
N CYS A 220 53.32 -3.70 5.11
CA CYS A 220 53.58 -4.81 6.05
C CYS A 220 52.40 -5.75 6.31
N GLY A 221 51.18 -5.41 5.88
CA GLY A 221 50.02 -6.29 5.99
C GLY A 221 49.43 -6.44 7.40
N GLU A 222 49.96 -5.75 8.42
CA GLU A 222 49.42 -5.78 9.78
C GLU A 222 48.29 -4.75 10.00
N PRO A 223 47.22 -5.10 10.75
CA PRO A 223 46.13 -4.19 11.04
C PRO A 223 46.54 -3.10 12.03
N GLY A 224 46.13 -1.84 11.78
CA GLY A 224 46.22 -0.75 12.77
C GLY A 224 47.01 0.49 12.34
N HIS A 225 47.54 0.57 11.12
CA HIS A 225 48.20 1.80 10.61
C HIS A 225 48.23 1.88 9.07
N ARG A 226 48.12 3.10 8.53
CA ARG A 226 47.98 3.35 7.08
C ARG A 226 49.30 3.56 6.31
N HIS A 227 50.37 4.01 6.98
CA HIS A 227 51.72 4.20 6.43
C HIS A 227 52.76 4.12 7.55
N VAL A 228 53.77 3.23 7.41
CA VAL A 228 54.99 3.29 8.24
C VAL A 228 55.85 4.42 7.69
N ARG A 229 56.11 5.46 8.49
CA ARG A 229 57.20 6.41 8.18
C ARG A 229 58.49 5.69 8.59
N LEU A 230 59.23 5.20 7.60
CA LEU A 230 60.57 4.63 7.82
C LEU A 230 61.48 5.70 8.44
N PRO A 231 62.39 5.32 9.36
CA PRO A 231 63.34 6.24 10.00
C PRO A 231 64.31 6.86 8.99
#